data_AF-A0A948ZN48-F1
#
_entry.id   AF-A0A948ZN48-F1
#
_cell.length_a   1.000
_cell.length_b   1.000
_cell.length_c   1.000
_cell.angle_alpha   90.00
_cell.angle_beta   90.00
_cell.angle_gamma   90.00
#
_symmetry.space_group_name_H-M   'P 1'
#
loop_
_entity.id
_entity.type
_entity.pdbx_description
1 polymer ?
#
loop_
_entity_poly.entity_id
_entity_poly.type
_entity_poly.pdbx_seq_one_letter_code
_entity_poly.pdbx_strand_id
1 'polypeptide(L)'
;MDDLSRFCCQNSDCPDYGKRGGKNLSVCGYYGSNKQRRMLRCRTCKARFSERKGTPLFGSTLPEETVRSILEHIAQGCGVRETERLVVCPS
;
A
#
# COMPACT_ATOMS: atom_id res chain seq x y z
N MET A 1 18.09 9.10 3.62
CA MET A 1 17.88 7.95 2.71
C MET A 1 16.48 7.43 2.94
N ASP A 2 15.74 7.12 1.88
CA ASP A 2 14.45 6.44 1.99
C ASP A 2 14.62 5.05 2.61
N ASP A 3 13.96 4.78 3.75
CA ASP A 3 13.81 3.40 4.22
C ASP A 3 12.81 2.67 3.31
N LEU A 4 13.33 1.67 2.59
CA LEU A 4 12.57 0.83 1.69
C LEU A 4 12.52 -0.64 2.15
N SER A 5 13.04 -0.94 3.34
CA SER A 5 13.17 -2.31 3.87
C SER A 5 11.83 -3.08 3.91
N ARG A 6 10.73 -2.35 4.13
CA ARG A 6 9.37 -2.89 4.20
C ARG A 6 8.75 -3.18 2.83
N PHE A 7 9.32 -2.74 1.72
CA PHE A 7 8.75 -2.97 0.39
C PHE A 7 9.40 -4.15 -0.33
N CYS A 8 8.70 -4.68 -1.33
CA CYS A 8 9.19 -5.72 -2.22
C CYS A 8 8.67 -5.49 -3.64
N CYS A 9 9.25 -6.18 -4.64
CA CYS A 9 8.76 -6.09 -6.00
C CYS A 9 7.33 -6.68 -6.10
N GLN A 10 6.44 -5.96 -6.77
CA GLN A 10 5.03 -6.32 -6.98
C GLN A 10 4.75 -6.84 -8.40
N ASN A 11 5.79 -7.22 -9.15
CA ASN A 11 5.67 -7.87 -10.46
C ASN A 11 5.92 -9.38 -10.28
N SER A 12 4.91 -10.22 -10.53
CA SER A 12 4.98 -11.68 -10.33
C SER A 12 6.05 -12.36 -11.17
N ASP A 13 6.38 -11.79 -12.34
CA ASP A 13 7.37 -12.35 -13.26
C ASP A 13 8.81 -11.96 -12.89
N CYS A 14 8.98 -11.15 -11.84
CA CYS A 14 10.30 -10.70 -11.40
C CYS A 14 10.94 -11.74 -10.45
N PRO A 15 12.24 -12.06 -10.61
CA PRO A 15 12.94 -12.96 -9.67
C PRO A 15 13.03 -12.40 -8.24
N ASP A 16 12.84 -11.09 -8.07
CA ASP A 16 12.75 -10.42 -6.77
C ASP A 16 11.31 -10.18 -6.28
N TYR A 17 10.32 -10.81 -6.90
CA TYR A 17 8.92 -10.74 -6.45
C TYR A 17 8.79 -11.15 -4.98
N GLY A 18 8.07 -10.36 -4.18
CA GLY A 18 7.78 -10.69 -2.78
C GLY A 18 8.96 -10.59 -1.80
N LYS A 19 10.21 -10.52 -2.27
CA LYS A 19 11.41 -10.46 -1.41
C LYS A 19 11.56 -9.07 -0.76
N ARG A 20 11.53 -9.03 0.58
CA ARG A 20 11.72 -7.81 1.40
C ARG A 20 13.17 -7.64 1.83
N GLY A 21 13.54 -6.42 2.24
CA GLY A 21 14.91 -6.11 2.67
C GLY A 21 15.96 -6.07 1.54
N GLY A 22 15.52 -6.19 0.28
CA GLY A 22 16.39 -6.10 -0.89
C GLY A 22 16.84 -4.68 -1.23
N LYS A 23 17.89 -4.56 -2.03
CA LYS A 23 18.40 -3.27 -2.58
C LYS A 23 17.96 -3.03 -4.03
N ASN A 24 17.00 -3.82 -4.50
CA ASN A 24 16.45 -3.75 -5.85
C ASN A 24 15.43 -2.62 -6.01
N LEU A 25 14.91 -2.03 -4.94
CA LEU A 25 13.94 -0.94 -5.02
C LEU A 25 14.60 0.43 -4.90
N SER A 26 14.03 1.40 -5.61
CA SER A 26 14.38 2.82 -5.50
C SER A 26 13.13 3.68 -5.72
N VAL A 27 13.10 4.86 -5.10
CA VAL A 27 12.07 5.87 -5.37
C VAL A 27 12.38 6.55 -6.70
N CYS A 28 11.44 6.56 -7.63
CA CYS A 28 11.58 7.24 -8.93
C CYS A 28 10.68 8.47 -9.09
N GLY A 29 9.85 8.77 -8.09
CA GLY A 29 8.98 9.93 -8.08
C GLY A 29 8.04 9.95 -6.89
N TYR A 30 7.31 11.06 -6.77
CA TYR A 30 6.31 11.29 -5.75
C TYR A 30 5.00 11.76 -6.40
N TYR A 31 3.86 11.35 -5.86
CA TYR A 31 2.54 11.66 -6.41
C TYR A 31 1.47 11.81 -5.31
N GLY A 32 0.26 12.21 -5.70
CA GLY A 32 -0.82 12.61 -4.79
C GLY A 32 -0.87 14.13 -4.60
N SER A 33 -1.96 14.64 -4.04
CA SER A 33 -2.23 16.08 -3.92
C SER A 33 -1.10 16.88 -3.27
N ASN A 34 -0.37 16.27 -2.34
CA ASN A 34 0.77 16.87 -1.63
C ASN A 34 2.08 16.13 -1.87
N LYS A 35 2.19 15.36 -2.97
CA LYS A 35 3.35 14.48 -3.25
C LYS A 35 3.69 13.53 -2.09
N GLN A 36 2.68 13.17 -1.31
CA GLN A 36 2.83 12.40 -0.08
C GLN A 36 3.06 10.91 -0.32
N ARG A 37 2.91 10.42 -1.57
CA ARG A 37 3.04 9.01 -1.91
C ARG A 37 4.25 8.78 -2.82
N ARG A 38 5.02 7.73 -2.54
CA ARG A 38 6.19 7.36 -3.36
C ARG A 38 5.80 6.43 -4.51
N MET A 39 6.43 6.68 -5.66
CA MET A 39 6.47 5.75 -6.78
C MET A 39 7.78 4.97 -6.71
N LEU A 40 7.66 3.66 -6.55
CA LEU A 40 8.79 2.75 -6.46
C LEU A 40 9.10 2.17 -7.84
N ARG A 41 10.39 1.95 -8.09
CA ARG A 41 10.90 1.25 -9.27
C ARG A 41 11.78 0.09 -8.83
N CYS A 42 11.50 -1.08 -9.39
CA CYS A 42 12.39 -2.23 -9.28
C CYS A 42 13.54 -2.08 -10.29
N ARG A 43 14.79 -2.18 -9.84
CA ARG A 43 16.00 -2.12 -10.65
C ARG A 43 16.19 -3.37 -11.50
N THR A 44 15.62 -4.49 -11.07
CA THR A 44 15.72 -5.79 -11.75
C THR A 44 14.78 -5.83 -12.96
N CYS A 45 13.46 -5.78 -12.73
CA CYS A 45 12.46 -5.87 -13.82
C CYS A 45 12.03 -4.52 -14.41
N LYS A 46 12.57 -3.40 -13.92
CA LYS A 46 12.23 -2.01 -14.31
C LYS A 46 10.78 -1.57 -14.06
N ALA A 47 9.92 -2.46 -13.56
CA ALA A 47 8.53 -2.15 -13.23
C ALA A 47 8.43 -0.99 -12.23
N ARG A 48 7.42 -0.15 -12.44
CA ARG A 48 7.07 0.97 -11.56
C ARG A 48 5.73 0.69 -10.90
N PHE A 49 5.62 0.99 -9.62
CA PHE A 49 4.39 0.80 -8.87
C PHE A 49 4.31 1.77 -7.70
N SER A 50 3.09 2.03 -7.26
CA SER A 50 2.82 2.76 -6.03
C SER A 50 3.41 2.02 -4.82
N GLU A 51 3.95 2.75 -3.85
CA GLU A 51 4.31 2.16 -2.55
C GLU A 51 3.11 1.51 -1.82
N ARG A 52 1.87 1.91 -2.15
CA ARG A 52 0.63 1.31 -1.62
C ARG A 52 0.23 0.03 -2.35
N LYS A 53 0.83 -0.31 -3.50
CA LYS A 53 0.44 -1.48 -4.29
C LYS A 53 0.53 -2.76 -3.42
N GLY A 54 -0.52 -3.57 -3.46
CA GLY A 54 -0.64 -4.76 -2.60
C GLY A 54 -1.19 -4.47 -1.20
N THR A 55 -1.69 -3.25 -0.95
CA THR A 55 -2.41 -2.89 0.28
C THR A 55 -3.83 -2.44 -0.03
N PRO A 56 -4.77 -2.53 0.94
CA PRO A 56 -6.13 -1.99 0.80
C PRO A 56 -6.18 -0.48 0.52
N LEU A 57 -5.10 0.26 0.77
CA LEU A 57 -5.01 1.70 0.48
C LEU A 57 -4.77 2.01 -1.00
N PHE A 58 -4.44 1.03 -1.83
CA PHE A 58 -4.21 1.24 -3.25
C PHE A 58 -5.54 1.34 -4.00
N GLY A 59 -5.77 2.48 -4.65
CA GLY A 59 -7.03 2.74 -5.38
C GLY A 59 -8.20 3.16 -4.49
N SER A 60 -8.06 3.13 -3.16
CA SER A 60 -9.09 3.61 -2.24
C SER A 60 -9.30 5.12 -2.39
N THR A 61 -10.57 5.52 -2.47
CA THR A 61 -11.03 6.91 -2.37
C THR A 61 -11.33 7.32 -0.93
N LEU A 62 -11.43 6.35 -0.02
CA LEU A 62 -11.66 6.59 1.40
C LEU A 62 -10.41 7.18 2.06
N PRO A 63 -10.58 8.02 3.10
CA PRO A 63 -9.49 8.44 3.96
C PRO A 63 -8.76 7.24 4.59
N GLU A 64 -7.48 7.41 4.88
CA GLU A 64 -6.61 6.30 5.34
C GLU A 64 -7.05 5.79 6.72
N GLU A 65 -7.52 6.68 7.58
CA GLU A 65 -8.09 6.39 8.88
C GLU A 65 -9.34 5.51 8.78
N THR A 66 -10.22 5.77 7.81
CA THR A 66 -11.43 4.96 7.58
C THR A 66 -11.05 3.56 7.12
N VAL A 67 -10.11 3.44 6.18
CA VAL A 67 -9.62 2.13 5.72
C VAL A 67 -8.97 1.36 6.87
N ARG A 68 -8.21 2.03 7.74
CA ARG A 68 -7.58 1.41 8.91
C ARG A 68 -8.63 0.89 9.89
N SER A 69 -9.63 1.70 10.23
CA SER A 69 -10.73 1.30 11.12
C SER A 69 -11.49 0.09 10.57
N ILE A 70 -11.78 0.06 9.26
CA ILE A 70 -12.39 -1.10 8.60
C ILE A 70 -11.52 -2.36 8.81
N LEU A 71 -10.21 -2.27 8.57
CA LEU A 71 -9.30 -3.41 8.72
C LEU A 71 -9.17 -3.88 10.18
N GLU A 72 -9.19 -2.96 11.15
CA GLU A 72 -9.18 -3.29 12.58
C GLU A 72 -10.42 -4.08 13.00
N HIS A 73 -11.61 -3.67 12.55
CA HIS A 73 -12.85 -4.41 12.85
C HIS A 73 -12.88 -5.78 12.16
N ILE A 74 -12.43 -5.87 10.90
CA ILE A 74 -12.33 -7.17 10.21
C ILE A 74 -11.35 -8.10 10.95
N ALA A 75 -10.21 -7.58 11.44
CA ALA A 75 -9.24 -8.36 12.19
C ALA A 75 -9.80 -8.87 13.54
N GLN A 76 -10.78 -8.17 14.11
CA GLN A 76 -11.52 -8.60 15.32
C GLN A 76 -12.62 -9.64 15.02
N GLY A 77 -12.86 -9.95 13.75
CA GLY A 77 -13.90 -10.89 13.33
C GLY A 77 -15.30 -10.28 13.17
N CYS A 78 -15.42 -8.94 13.20
CA CYS A 78 -16.69 -8.27 12.93
C CYS A 78 -17.18 -8.59 11.51
N GLY A 79 -18.48 -8.86 11.38
CA GLY A 79 -19.12 -9.02 10.08
C GLY A 79 -19.26 -7.67 9.34
N VAL A 80 -19.46 -7.71 8.02
CA VAL A 80 -19.54 -6.50 7.17
C VAL A 80 -20.55 -5.46 7.69
N ARG A 81 -21.75 -5.88 8.10
CA ARG A 81 -22.81 -5.00 8.63
C ARG A 81 -22.51 -4.43 10.02
N GLU A 82 -21.66 -5.10 10.76
CA GLU A 82 -21.22 -4.63 12.07
C GLU A 82 -20.12 -3.59 11.88
N THR A 83 -19.12 -3.90 11.04
CA THR A 83 -18.08 -2.95 10.62
C THR A 83 -18.68 -1.68 10.04
N GLU A 84 -19.70 -1.77 9.18
CA GLU A 84 -20.41 -0.60 8.62
C GLU A 84 -20.99 0.32 9.70
N ARG A 85 -21.51 -0.25 10.80
CA ARG A 85 -22.07 0.52 11.92
C ARG A 85 -21.01 1.10 12.86
N LEU A 86 -19.86 0.44 12.97
CA LEU A 86 -18.77 0.84 13.85
C LEU A 86 -17.83 1.87 13.21
N VAL A 87 -17.65 1.81 11.89
CA VAL A 87 -16.78 2.72 11.15
C VAL A 87 -17.49 4.04 10.91
N VAL A 88 -16.86 5.14 11.32
CA VAL A 88 -17.30 6.49 10.92
C VAL A 88 -16.83 6.74 9.49
N CYS A 89 -17.72 6.54 8.52
CA CYS A 89 -17.50 6.99 7.15
C CYS A 89 -17.76 8.50 7.08
N PRO A 90 -16.78 9.33 6.69
CA PRO A 90 -17.06 10.73 6.40
C PRO A 90 -18.00 10.81 5.20
N SER A 91 -19.19 11.37 5.44
CA SER A 91 -20.23 11.65 4.44
C SER A 91 -19.78 12.70 3.43
#